data_AF-A0A9X6QRL9-F1
#
_entry.id   AF-A0A9X6QRL9-F1
#
_cell.length_a   1.000
_cell.length_b   1.000
_cell.length_c   1.000
_cell.angle_alpha   90.00
_cell.angle_beta   90.00
_cell.angle_gamma   90.00
#
_symmetry.space_group_name_H-M   'P 1'
#
loop_
_entity.id
_entity.type
_entity.pdbx_description
1 polymer ?
#
loop_
_entity_poly.entity_id
_entity_poly.type
_entity_poly.pdbx_seq_one_letter_code
_entity_poly.pdbx_strand_id
1 'polypeptide(L)'
;MNEVMNLSDDINVITAEIKSYQQIAGQSIFEIGRRLKHVKEHDLVHGEFGKWLKEHVNFTERQARRFMQVVDEFKTDDVVRIGSSKIFEVLQLPQEIDRQQFIEEPHTIPSTGEEKTVNEMTVRELREVKKSLKEKEKQLQQAEEKAKLAQKEATQARKSEQLTRKQLAELEQQEPQIVEREVVKEVEVESKEHINIINELKDKNVELKDTADFYKQKADALSKDVDDIQLEESSMNYIANKNVHNLIAYMDEFLKDVVVSSLMRGSIATASDATKELLDSRIEAFQEFLNDLKIAKTGRKIS
;
A
#
# COMPACT_ATOMS: atom_id res chain seq x y z
N MET A 1 59.53 7.22 12.66
CA MET A 1 60.14 7.34 11.32
C MET A 1 58.96 7.36 10.36
N ASN A 2 58.52 8.54 9.91
CA ASN A 2 57.49 8.62 8.88
C ASN A 2 58.24 8.63 7.55
N GLU A 3 58.29 7.48 6.88
CA GLU A 3 58.59 7.48 5.45
C GLU A 3 57.48 8.27 4.78
N VAL A 4 57.85 9.39 4.16
CA VAL A 4 56.97 10.06 3.20
C VAL A 4 56.91 9.10 2.02
N MET A 5 55.92 8.20 2.02
CA MET A 5 55.63 7.39 0.85
C MET A 5 55.24 8.36 -0.27
N ASN A 6 56.10 8.50 -1.27
CA ASN A 6 55.75 9.20 -2.49
C ASN A 6 54.56 8.48 -3.14
N LEU A 7 53.54 9.24 -3.54
CA LEU A 7 52.41 8.70 -4.27
C LEU A 7 52.88 8.14 -5.62
N SER A 8 52.32 7.02 -6.04
CA SER A 8 52.53 6.48 -7.40
C SER A 8 51.92 7.43 -8.44
N ASP A 9 52.51 7.49 -9.64
CA ASP A 9 51.93 8.21 -10.80
C ASP A 9 51.03 7.30 -11.67
N ASP A 10 50.94 5.99 -11.35
CA ASP A 10 50.07 5.05 -12.06
C ASP A 10 48.64 5.07 -11.48
N ILE A 11 47.67 5.47 -12.29
CA ILE A 11 46.25 5.54 -11.91
C ILE A 11 45.69 4.20 -11.40
N ASN A 12 46.15 3.06 -11.94
CA ASN A 12 45.69 1.75 -11.49
C ASN A 12 46.23 1.44 -10.09
N VAL A 13 47.49 1.83 -9.82
CA VAL A 13 48.11 1.67 -8.50
C VAL A 13 47.39 2.55 -7.48
N ILE A 14 47.21 3.84 -7.77
CA ILE A 14 46.45 4.76 -6.91
C ILE A 14 45.04 4.23 -6.65
N THR A 15 44.36 3.72 -7.68
CA THR A 15 43.01 3.15 -7.54
C THR A 15 43.00 1.94 -6.61
N ALA A 16 43.98 1.04 -6.72
CA ALA A 16 44.10 -0.11 -5.85
C ALA A 16 44.40 0.28 -4.40
N GLU A 17 45.29 1.26 -4.19
CA GLU A 17 45.60 1.82 -2.86
C GLU A 17 44.36 2.45 -2.21
N ILE A 18 43.62 3.28 -2.95
CA ILE A 18 42.37 3.89 -2.46
C ILE A 18 41.37 2.80 -2.05
N LYS A 19 41.19 1.76 -2.88
CA LYS A 19 40.30 0.63 -2.54
C LYS A 19 40.77 -0.11 -1.29
N SER A 20 42.09 -0.29 -1.11
CA SER A 20 42.64 -0.90 0.10
C SER A 20 42.33 -0.06 1.35
N TYR A 21 42.55 1.25 1.31
CA TYR A 21 42.21 2.13 2.43
C TYR A 21 40.71 2.17 2.72
N GLN A 22 39.86 2.08 1.70
CA GLN A 22 38.40 1.94 1.88
C GLN A 22 38.04 0.64 2.62
N GLN A 23 38.68 -0.48 2.29
CA GLN A 23 38.48 -1.74 3.01
C GLN A 23 38.95 -1.64 4.46
N ILE A 24 40.13 -1.07 4.70
CA ILE A 24 40.65 -0.81 6.06
C ILE A 24 39.69 0.08 6.84
N ALA A 25 39.12 1.12 6.21
CA ALA A 25 38.13 1.99 6.86
C ALA A 25 36.85 1.22 7.24
N GLY A 26 36.35 0.35 6.37
CA GLY A 26 35.21 -0.53 6.66
C GLY A 26 35.49 -1.46 7.85
N GLN A 27 36.63 -2.16 7.83
CA GLN A 27 37.05 -3.02 8.93
C GLN A 27 37.23 -2.23 10.24
N SER A 28 37.80 -1.02 10.15
CA SER A 28 38.01 -0.14 11.31
C SER A 28 36.70 0.25 11.97
N ILE A 29 35.65 0.54 11.19
CA ILE A 29 34.31 0.84 11.73
C ILE A 29 33.76 -0.34 12.53
N PHE A 30 33.85 -1.55 11.97
CA PHE A 30 33.37 -2.75 12.64
C PHE A 30 34.14 -3.01 13.96
N GLU A 31 35.46 -2.91 13.90
CA GLU A 31 36.34 -3.12 15.04
C GLU A 31 36.19 -2.05 16.14
N ILE A 32 35.96 -0.78 15.76
CA ILE A 32 35.59 0.28 16.71
C ILE A 32 34.27 -0.08 17.41
N GLY A 33 33.25 -0.49 16.66
CA GLY A 33 31.97 -0.94 17.21
C GLY A 33 32.13 -2.06 18.24
N ARG A 34 32.97 -3.07 17.94
CA ARG A 34 33.24 -4.20 18.85
C ARG A 34 33.88 -3.75 20.16
N ARG A 35 34.85 -2.84 20.12
CA ARG A 35 35.52 -2.31 21.31
C ARG A 35 34.58 -1.45 22.16
N LEU A 36 33.78 -0.59 21.51
CA LEU A 36 32.75 0.21 22.20
C LEU A 36 31.73 -0.68 22.90
N LYS A 37 31.27 -1.73 22.22
CA LYS A 37 30.35 -2.72 22.78
C LYS A 37 30.98 -3.47 23.96
N HIS A 38 32.23 -3.93 23.82
CA HIS A 38 32.97 -4.59 24.89
C HIS A 38 33.10 -3.72 26.16
N VAL A 39 33.51 -2.46 26.01
CA VAL A 39 33.62 -1.49 27.13
C VAL A 39 32.27 -1.32 27.83
N LYS A 40 31.18 -1.24 27.06
CA LYS A 40 29.83 -1.03 27.59
C LYS A 40 29.26 -2.27 28.29
N GLU A 41 29.40 -3.44 27.68
CA GLU A 41 28.84 -4.70 28.20
C GLU A 41 29.57 -5.21 29.45
N HIS A 42 30.88 -4.93 29.55
CA HIS A 42 31.70 -5.32 30.70
C HIS A 42 31.81 -4.19 31.74
N ASP A 43 31.05 -3.10 31.56
CA ASP A 43 31.02 -1.93 32.44
C ASP A 43 32.44 -1.43 32.85
N LEU A 44 33.37 -1.38 31.89
CA LEU A 44 34.79 -1.08 32.18
C LEU A 44 35.02 0.35 32.67
N VAL A 45 33.99 1.20 32.59
CA VAL A 45 34.00 2.60 33.02
C VAL A 45 32.87 2.91 34.00
N HIS A 46 32.25 1.90 34.61
CA HIS A 46 31.36 2.00 35.77
C HIS A 46 30.28 3.08 35.68
N GLY A 47 29.40 2.97 34.68
CA GLY A 47 28.31 3.94 34.47
C GLY A 47 28.73 5.28 33.86
N GLU A 48 30.02 5.55 33.69
CA GLU A 48 30.55 6.79 33.08
C GLU A 48 30.78 6.65 31.56
N PHE A 49 30.07 5.73 30.89
CA PHE A 49 30.28 5.44 29.46
C PHE A 49 30.17 6.69 28.58
N GLY A 50 29.15 7.52 28.80
CA GLY A 50 28.96 8.76 28.03
C GLY A 50 30.09 9.79 28.23
N LYS A 51 30.60 9.91 29.46
CA LYS A 51 31.71 10.81 29.79
C LYS A 51 33.02 10.30 29.16
N TRP A 52 33.30 9.01 29.31
CA TRP A 52 34.48 8.37 28.71
C TRP A 52 34.51 8.54 27.18
N LEU A 53 33.37 8.36 26.51
CA LEU A 53 33.27 8.59 25.07
C LEU A 53 33.68 10.01 24.68
N LYS A 54 33.20 11.01 25.41
CA LYS A 54 33.46 12.42 25.12
C LYS A 54 34.91 12.81 25.39
N GLU A 55 35.46 12.38 26.52
CA GLU A 55 36.75 12.84 27.02
C GLU A 55 37.94 12.05 26.44
N HIS A 56 37.75 10.77 26.10
CA HIS A 56 38.85 9.89 25.68
C HIS A 56 38.74 9.36 24.25
N VAL A 57 37.52 9.26 23.70
CA VAL A 57 37.29 8.73 22.33
C VAL A 57 36.86 9.84 21.35
N ASN A 58 36.48 11.01 21.86
CA ASN A 58 35.92 12.12 21.10
C ASN A 58 34.64 11.74 20.31
N PHE A 59 33.82 10.86 20.88
CA PHE A 59 32.57 10.41 20.29
C PHE A 59 31.37 10.91 21.10
N THR A 60 30.28 11.21 20.39
CA THR A 60 28.95 11.30 21.01
C THR A 60 28.40 9.90 21.28
N GLU A 61 27.50 9.77 22.25
CA GLU A 61 26.76 8.51 22.46
C GLU A 61 26.03 8.04 21.21
N ARG A 62 25.49 8.99 20.41
CA ARG A 62 24.83 8.68 19.13
C ARG A 62 25.80 8.04 18.14
N GLN A 63 27.00 8.60 17.99
CA GLN A 63 28.03 8.00 17.13
C GLN A 63 28.37 6.61 17.64
N ALA A 64 28.74 6.48 18.91
CA ALA A 64 29.11 5.19 19.51
C ALA A 64 28.03 4.13 19.32
N ARG A 65 26.75 4.50 19.52
CA ARG A 65 25.61 3.61 19.30
C ARG A 65 25.55 3.11 17.85
N ARG A 66 25.74 3.99 16.86
CA ARG A 66 25.74 3.58 15.44
C ARG A 66 26.86 2.60 15.13
N PHE A 67 28.06 2.81 15.66
CA PHE A 67 29.17 1.85 15.49
C PHE A 67 28.85 0.50 16.14
N MET A 68 28.28 0.49 17.35
CA MET A 68 27.86 -0.76 18.01
C MET A 68 26.75 -1.48 17.24
N GLN A 69 25.74 -0.76 16.75
CA GLN A 69 24.67 -1.32 15.94
C GLN A 69 25.17 -1.95 14.64
N VAL A 70 26.22 -1.40 14.02
CA VAL A 70 26.83 -2.03 12.84
C VAL A 70 27.33 -3.45 13.16
N VAL A 71 27.82 -3.69 14.37
CA VAL A 71 28.27 -5.02 14.81
C VAL A 71 27.12 -5.95 15.11
N ASP A 72 26.01 -5.42 15.61
CA ASP A 72 24.81 -6.21 15.92
C ASP A 72 24.11 -6.71 14.65
N GLU A 73 24.21 -5.95 13.56
CA GLU A 73 23.34 -6.13 12.40
C GLU A 73 24.05 -6.59 11.13
N PHE A 74 25.37 -6.45 11.05
CA PHE A 74 26.13 -6.78 9.83
C PHE A 74 27.34 -7.66 10.16
N LYS A 75 27.82 -8.42 9.16
CA LYS A 75 29.11 -9.09 9.25
C LYS A 75 30.22 -8.15 8.78
N THR A 76 31.45 -8.39 9.24
CA THR A 76 32.63 -7.62 8.81
C THR A 76 32.73 -7.54 7.28
N ASP A 77 32.50 -8.67 6.61
CA ASP A 77 32.59 -8.77 5.15
C ASP A 77 31.57 -7.88 4.44
N ASP A 78 30.37 -7.71 5.01
CA ASP A 78 29.35 -6.81 4.45
C ASP A 78 29.80 -5.36 4.56
N VAL A 79 30.33 -4.96 5.71
CA VAL A 79 30.83 -3.59 5.95
C VAL A 79 31.99 -3.25 5.00
N VAL A 80 32.91 -4.20 4.80
CA VAL A 80 34.06 -4.05 3.89
C VAL A 80 33.59 -4.00 2.43
N ARG A 81 32.65 -4.87 2.04
CA ARG A 81 32.14 -4.96 0.67
C ARG A 81 31.37 -3.71 0.27
N ILE A 82 30.41 -3.26 1.07
CA ILE A 82 29.55 -2.12 0.70
C ILE A 82 30.15 -0.77 1.06
N GLY A 83 31.09 -0.73 2.00
CA GLY A 83 31.80 0.46 2.44
C GLY A 83 31.08 1.26 3.53
N SER A 84 31.90 2.06 4.23
CA SER A 84 31.53 2.85 5.42
C SER A 84 30.36 3.82 5.22
N SER A 85 30.26 4.47 4.08
CA SER A 85 29.19 5.45 3.85
C SER A 85 27.83 4.78 3.67
N LYS A 86 27.78 3.66 2.94
CA LYS A 86 26.54 2.95 2.64
C LYS A 86 26.01 2.17 3.84
N ILE A 87 26.88 1.52 4.63
CA ILE A 87 26.44 0.79 5.84
C ILE A 87 25.63 1.68 6.79
N PHE A 88 26.05 2.93 6.94
CA PHE A 88 25.38 3.90 7.80
C PHE A 88 24.08 4.45 7.22
N GLU A 89 23.87 4.35 5.91
CA GLU A 89 22.59 4.66 5.26
C GLU A 89 21.61 3.50 5.38
N VAL A 90 22.08 2.25 5.21
CA VAL A 90 21.31 1.02 5.43
C VAL A 90 20.86 0.90 6.89
N LEU A 91 21.73 1.25 7.85
CA LEU A 91 21.39 1.26 9.28
C LEU A 91 20.22 2.21 9.62
N GLN A 92 19.93 3.19 8.77
CA GLN A 92 18.80 4.12 8.97
C GLN A 92 17.49 3.61 8.36
N LEU A 93 17.48 2.44 7.72
CA LEU A 93 16.25 1.82 7.27
C LEU A 93 15.38 1.43 8.48
N PRO A 94 14.05 1.41 8.31
CA PRO A 94 13.13 0.85 9.30
C PRO A 94 13.58 -0.54 9.77
N GLN A 95 13.31 -0.88 11.04
CA GLN A 95 13.75 -2.17 11.61
C GLN A 95 12.99 -3.36 11.03
N GLU A 96 11.84 -3.09 10.45
CA GLU A 96 10.96 -4.03 9.76
C GLU A 96 11.56 -4.53 8.45
N ILE A 97 12.51 -3.78 7.86
CA ILE A 97 13.22 -4.18 6.65
C ILE A 97 14.37 -5.10 7.04
N ASP A 98 14.40 -6.31 6.48
CA ASP A 98 15.57 -7.17 6.54
C ASP A 98 16.72 -6.49 5.79
N ARG A 99 17.69 -5.99 6.54
CA ARG A 99 18.82 -5.22 6.01
C ARG A 99 19.79 -6.09 5.23
N GLN A 100 19.90 -7.38 5.53
CA GLN A 100 20.76 -8.28 4.79
C GLN A 100 20.15 -8.56 3.42
N GLN A 101 18.86 -8.90 3.39
CA GLN A 101 18.11 -9.06 2.15
C GLN A 101 18.15 -7.77 1.32
N PHE A 102 17.95 -6.61 1.96
CA PHE A 102 18.03 -5.32 1.29
C PHE A 102 19.39 -5.05 0.63
N ILE A 103 20.50 -5.50 1.23
CA ILE A 103 21.84 -5.32 0.65
C ILE A 103 22.02 -6.18 -0.61
N GLU A 104 21.48 -7.40 -0.60
CA GLU A 104 21.68 -8.41 -1.64
C GLU A 104 20.73 -8.25 -2.82
N GLU A 105 19.51 -7.76 -2.58
CA GLU A 105 18.50 -7.59 -3.63
C GLU A 105 18.76 -6.35 -4.51
N PRO A 106 18.42 -6.43 -5.80
CA PRO A 106 18.43 -5.27 -6.69
C PRO A 106 17.27 -4.33 -6.37
N HIS A 107 17.54 -3.03 -6.41
CA HIS A 107 16.54 -1.98 -6.22
C HIS A 107 16.48 -1.08 -7.45
N THR A 108 15.26 -0.71 -7.85
CA THR A 108 15.06 0.28 -8.90
C THR A 108 15.45 1.67 -8.41
N ILE A 109 16.42 2.29 -9.05
CA ILE A 109 16.86 3.64 -8.76
C ILE A 109 15.83 4.65 -9.30
N PRO A 110 15.22 5.52 -8.47
CA PRO A 110 14.14 6.40 -8.92
C PRO A 110 14.51 7.37 -10.04
N SER A 111 15.76 7.86 -10.08
CA SER A 111 16.20 8.84 -11.08
C SER A 111 16.55 8.24 -12.44
N THR A 112 17.04 6.99 -12.48
CA THR A 112 17.53 6.35 -13.71
C THR A 112 16.66 5.19 -14.18
N GLY A 113 15.86 4.59 -13.29
CA GLY A 113 15.10 3.37 -13.55
C GLY A 113 15.94 2.09 -13.59
N GLU A 114 17.26 2.20 -13.40
CA GLU A 114 18.16 1.03 -13.38
C GLU A 114 17.96 0.20 -12.12
N GLU A 115 18.12 -1.11 -12.24
CA GLU A 115 18.16 -2.02 -11.09
C GLU A 115 19.60 -2.23 -10.64
N LYS A 116 19.88 -1.90 -9.37
CA LYS A 116 21.22 -2.04 -8.76
C LYS A 116 21.12 -2.59 -7.35
N THR A 117 22.08 -3.43 -6.98
CA THR A 117 22.28 -3.81 -5.57
C THR A 117 22.90 -2.67 -4.77
N VAL A 118 22.90 -2.76 -3.43
CA VAL A 118 23.52 -1.75 -2.56
C VAL A 118 25.03 -1.61 -2.84
N ASN A 119 25.68 -2.68 -3.30
CA ASN A 119 27.09 -2.65 -3.63
C ASN A 119 27.38 -1.80 -4.88
N GLU A 120 26.51 -1.87 -5.89
CA GLU A 120 26.69 -1.20 -7.18
C GLU A 120 26.23 0.25 -7.18
N MET A 121 25.25 0.59 -6.33
CA MET A 121 24.74 1.94 -6.25
C MET A 121 25.68 2.91 -5.51
N THR A 122 25.64 4.17 -5.92
CA THR A 122 26.22 5.30 -5.20
C THR A 122 25.44 5.60 -3.93
N VAL A 123 26.05 6.33 -3.00
CA VAL A 123 25.38 6.79 -1.77
C VAL A 123 24.16 7.68 -2.09
N ARG A 124 24.21 8.43 -3.20
CA ARG A 124 23.08 9.28 -3.63
C ARG A 124 21.91 8.43 -4.08
N GLU A 125 22.15 7.46 -4.94
CA GLU A 125 21.12 6.51 -5.41
C GLU A 125 20.51 5.73 -4.24
N LEU A 126 21.32 5.27 -3.28
CA LEU A 126 20.81 4.61 -2.06
C LEU A 126 19.86 5.49 -1.25
N ARG A 127 20.16 6.79 -1.13
CA ARG A 127 19.27 7.76 -0.46
C ARG A 127 17.98 7.97 -1.22
N GLU A 128 18.02 7.94 -2.55
CA GLU A 128 16.83 8.03 -3.40
C GLU A 128 15.92 6.81 -3.20
N VAL A 129 16.49 5.60 -3.23
CA VAL A 129 15.76 4.34 -2.96
C VAL A 129 15.12 4.38 -1.58
N LYS A 130 15.89 4.72 -0.53
CA LYS A 130 15.35 4.85 0.84
C LYS A 130 14.22 5.87 0.94
N LYS A 131 14.34 7.02 0.27
CA LYS A 131 13.30 8.05 0.26
C LYS A 131 12.03 7.54 -0.44
N SER A 132 12.18 6.83 -1.55
CA SER A 132 11.07 6.22 -2.29
C SER A 132 10.34 5.18 -1.43
N LEU A 133 11.07 4.30 -0.75
CA LEU A 133 10.50 3.31 0.17
C LEU A 133 9.69 3.97 1.29
N LYS A 134 10.26 4.98 1.94
CA LYS A 134 9.57 5.73 3.00
C LYS A 134 8.29 6.40 2.52
N GLU A 135 8.29 6.93 1.29
CA GLU A 135 7.11 7.57 0.72
C GLU A 135 6.03 6.54 0.38
N LYS A 136 6.41 5.39 -0.21
CA LYS A 136 5.48 4.27 -0.47
C LYS A 136 4.87 3.73 0.83
N GLU A 137 5.67 3.56 1.87
CA GLU A 137 5.19 3.11 3.19
C GLU A 137 4.18 4.11 3.78
N LYS A 138 4.48 5.41 3.72
CA LYS A 138 3.57 6.45 4.17
C LYS A 138 2.25 6.44 3.39
N GLN A 139 2.30 6.25 2.08
CA GLN A 139 1.10 6.15 1.24
C GLN A 139 0.28 4.91 1.59
N LEU A 140 0.93 3.77 1.84
CA LEU A 140 0.27 2.54 2.26
C LEU A 140 -0.43 2.72 3.62
N GLN A 141 0.27 3.29 4.61
CA GLN A 141 -0.31 3.58 5.93
C GLN A 141 -1.53 4.51 5.82
N GLN A 142 -1.45 5.56 5.00
CA GLN A 142 -2.59 6.46 4.76
C GLN A 142 -3.77 5.75 4.09
N ALA A 143 -3.51 4.84 3.15
CA ALA A 143 -4.55 4.05 2.50
C ALA A 143 -5.20 3.07 3.48
N GLU A 144 -4.42 2.41 4.34
CA GLU A 144 -4.92 1.51 5.38
C GLU A 144 -5.77 2.25 6.42
N GLU A 145 -5.35 3.43 6.87
CA GLU A 145 -6.12 4.25 7.79
C GLU A 145 -7.47 4.68 7.18
N LYS A 146 -7.47 5.10 5.92
CA LYS A 146 -8.69 5.43 5.17
C LYS A 146 -9.61 4.21 5.02
N ALA A 147 -9.06 3.05 4.65
CA ALA A 147 -9.82 1.82 4.52
C ALA A 147 -10.46 1.40 5.85
N LYS A 148 -9.72 1.53 6.97
CA LYS A 148 -10.22 1.24 8.31
C LYS A 148 -11.32 2.20 8.74
N LEU A 149 -11.23 3.48 8.39
CA LEU A 149 -12.29 4.46 8.64
C LEU A 149 -13.55 4.12 7.85
N ALA A 150 -13.41 3.88 6.54
CA ALA A 150 -14.51 3.48 5.68
C ALA A 150 -15.19 2.19 6.17
N GLN A 151 -14.42 1.20 6.64
CA GLN A 151 -14.96 -0.03 7.22
C GLN A 151 -15.76 0.23 8.50
N LYS A 152 -15.31 1.15 9.37
CA LYS A 152 -16.06 1.54 10.58
C LYS A 152 -17.37 2.23 10.21
N GLU A 153 -17.34 3.18 9.28
CA GLU A 153 -18.53 3.88 8.81
C GLU A 153 -19.54 2.91 8.17
N ALA A 154 -19.07 2.01 7.32
CA ALA A 154 -19.92 0.97 6.72
C ALA A 154 -20.55 0.05 7.79
N THR A 155 -19.80 -0.29 8.84
CA THR A 155 -20.31 -1.10 9.96
C THR A 155 -21.35 -0.35 10.78
N GLN A 156 -21.17 0.95 11.01
CA GLN A 156 -22.15 1.79 11.68
C GLN A 156 -23.43 1.93 10.87
N ALA A 157 -23.31 2.20 9.56
CA ALA A 157 -24.44 2.29 8.64
C ALA A 157 -25.28 1.00 8.62
N ARG A 158 -24.63 -0.18 8.59
CA ARG A 158 -25.31 -1.48 8.69
C ARG A 158 -26.06 -1.67 10.01
N LYS A 159 -25.47 -1.23 11.14
CA LYS A 159 -26.14 -1.29 12.45
C LYS A 159 -27.36 -0.37 12.50
N SER A 160 -27.26 0.85 11.95
CA SER A 160 -28.40 1.76 11.87
C SER A 160 -29.50 1.21 10.97
N GLU A 161 -29.15 0.64 9.81
CA GLU A 161 -30.12 0.02 8.90
C GLU A 161 -30.86 -1.15 9.56
N GLN A 162 -30.15 -2.02 10.29
CA GLN A 162 -30.75 -3.10 11.06
C GLN A 162 -31.72 -2.59 12.14
N LEU A 163 -31.38 -1.49 12.82
CA LEU A 163 -32.27 -0.87 13.80
C LEU A 163 -33.53 -0.30 13.13
N THR A 164 -33.39 0.43 12.03
CA THR A 164 -34.51 0.96 11.25
C THR A 164 -35.42 -0.16 10.75
N ARG A 165 -34.85 -1.27 10.26
CA ARG A 165 -35.62 -2.43 9.79
C ARG A 165 -36.39 -3.11 10.92
N LYS A 166 -35.82 -3.20 12.12
CA LYS A 166 -36.52 -3.71 13.31
C LYS A 166 -37.69 -2.81 13.71
N GLN A 167 -37.49 -1.49 13.72
CA GLN A 167 -38.55 -0.51 14.01
C GLN A 167 -39.69 -0.59 12.98
N LEU A 168 -39.36 -0.74 11.70
CA LEU A 168 -40.37 -0.90 10.65
C LEU A 168 -41.19 -2.18 10.83
N ALA A 169 -40.53 -3.30 11.16
CA ALA A 169 -41.21 -4.57 11.43
C ALA A 169 -42.13 -4.50 12.67
N GLU A 170 -41.74 -3.76 13.72
CA GLU A 170 -42.59 -3.50 14.89
C GLU A 170 -43.82 -2.65 14.53
N LEU A 171 -43.68 -1.66 13.63
CA LEU A 171 -44.81 -0.85 13.15
C LEU A 171 -45.77 -1.66 12.28
N GLU A 172 -45.27 -2.57 11.44
CA GLU A 172 -46.10 -3.46 10.60
C GLU A 172 -46.86 -4.52 11.42
N GLN A 173 -46.38 -4.87 12.61
CA GLN A 173 -47.06 -5.79 13.54
C GLN A 173 -48.12 -5.12 14.42
N GLN A 174 -48.23 -3.79 14.42
CA GLN A 174 -49.35 -3.11 15.08
C GLN A 174 -50.61 -3.26 14.22
N GLU A 175 -51.65 -3.91 14.78
CA GLU A 175 -52.95 -4.00 14.11
C GLU A 175 -53.49 -2.58 13.85
N PRO A 176 -53.97 -2.28 12.62
CA PRO A 176 -54.56 -0.99 12.32
C PRO A 176 -55.77 -0.74 13.24
N GLN A 177 -55.73 0.34 14.03
CA GLN A 177 -56.93 0.79 14.76
C GLN A 177 -57.97 1.28 13.74
N ILE A 178 -58.98 0.45 13.48
CA ILE A 178 -60.13 0.80 12.65
C ILE A 178 -60.96 1.81 13.45
N VAL A 179 -60.83 3.10 13.11
CA VAL A 179 -61.83 4.11 13.48
C VAL A 179 -62.90 4.08 12.39
N GLU A 180 -64.03 3.44 12.68
CA GLU A 180 -65.18 3.42 11.78
C GLU A 180 -65.69 4.85 11.55
N ARG A 181 -65.43 5.38 10.35
CA ARG A 181 -66.23 6.46 9.76
C ARG A 181 -66.88 5.89 8.50
N GLU A 182 -68.20 5.81 8.51
CA GLU A 182 -69.01 5.49 7.33
C GLU A 182 -68.64 6.45 6.19
N VAL A 183 -68.05 5.92 5.12
CA VAL A 183 -67.88 6.63 3.86
C VAL A 183 -68.55 5.79 2.77
N VAL A 184 -69.52 6.43 2.13
CA VAL A 184 -70.33 5.94 1.02
C VAL A 184 -69.44 5.56 -0.15
N LYS A 185 -69.74 4.42 -0.78
CA LYS A 185 -69.10 3.89 -1.99
C LYS A 185 -69.07 4.94 -3.12
N GLU A 186 -67.87 5.24 -3.61
CA GLU A 186 -67.63 5.57 -5.01
C GLU A 186 -66.42 4.76 -5.51
N VAL A 187 -66.60 4.15 -6.68
CA VAL A 187 -65.61 3.31 -7.35
C VAL A 187 -64.62 4.23 -8.05
N GLU A 188 -63.36 4.27 -7.59
CA GLU A 188 -62.28 4.94 -8.30
C GLU A 188 -61.24 3.94 -8.82
N VAL A 189 -60.87 4.17 -10.08
CA VAL A 189 -60.01 3.38 -10.95
C VAL A 189 -58.61 3.25 -10.36
N GLU A 190 -58.05 2.03 -10.33
CA GLU A 190 -56.67 1.76 -9.90
C GLU A 190 -55.68 2.74 -10.55
N SER A 191 -55.04 3.57 -9.72
CA SER A 191 -54.08 4.58 -10.19
C SER A 191 -52.81 3.90 -10.72
N LYS A 192 -52.31 4.39 -11.87
CA LYS A 192 -51.05 3.94 -12.50
C LYS A 192 -49.84 4.02 -11.56
N GLU A 193 -49.93 4.78 -10.48
CA GLU A 193 -48.90 4.96 -9.47
C GLU A 193 -48.67 3.70 -8.64
N HIS A 194 -49.74 2.96 -8.27
CA HIS A 194 -49.60 1.72 -7.52
C HIS A 194 -48.91 0.62 -8.35
N ILE A 195 -49.19 0.56 -9.65
CA ILE A 195 -48.54 -0.41 -10.56
C ILE A 195 -47.04 -0.10 -10.70
N ASN A 196 -46.65 1.17 -10.78
CA ASN A 196 -45.25 1.56 -10.84
C ASN A 196 -44.50 1.23 -9.53
N ILE A 197 -45.11 1.48 -8.38
CA ILE A 197 -44.53 1.15 -7.07
C ILE A 197 -44.33 -0.37 -6.93
N ILE A 198 -45.28 -1.18 -7.38
CA ILE A 198 -45.16 -2.65 -7.36
C ILE A 198 -43.99 -3.14 -8.24
N ASN A 199 -43.77 -2.51 -9.39
CA ASN A 199 -42.65 -2.86 -10.26
C ASN A 199 -41.30 -2.45 -9.66
N GLU A 200 -41.19 -1.25 -9.09
CA GLU A 200 -39.97 -0.80 -8.38
C GLU A 200 -39.63 -1.69 -7.17
N LEU A 201 -40.65 -2.14 -6.43
CA LEU A 201 -40.47 -3.05 -5.30
C LEU A 201 -40.03 -4.45 -5.75
N LYS A 202 -40.47 -4.90 -6.93
CA LYS A 202 -39.97 -6.14 -7.54
C LYS A 202 -38.51 -6.03 -7.95
N ASP A 203 -38.14 -4.94 -8.61
CA ASP A 203 -36.76 -4.72 -9.08
C ASP A 203 -35.79 -4.63 -7.90
N LYS A 204 -36.15 -3.92 -6.82
CA LYS A 204 -35.38 -3.90 -5.57
C LYS A 204 -35.26 -5.28 -4.91
N ASN A 205 -36.30 -6.11 -5.00
CA ASN A 205 -36.25 -7.47 -4.45
C ASN A 205 -35.27 -8.36 -5.21
N VAL A 206 -35.15 -8.18 -6.53
CA VAL A 206 -34.17 -8.89 -7.37
C VAL A 206 -32.75 -8.46 -6.99
N GLU A 207 -32.47 -7.16 -6.88
CA GLU A 207 -31.15 -6.65 -6.46
C GLU A 207 -30.73 -7.15 -5.07
N LEU A 208 -31.66 -7.16 -4.11
CA LEU A 208 -31.40 -7.66 -2.76
C LEU A 208 -31.08 -9.15 -2.74
N LYS A 209 -31.71 -9.94 -3.62
CA LYS A 209 -31.47 -11.37 -3.76
C LYS A 209 -30.08 -11.64 -4.35
N ASP A 210 -29.68 -10.91 -5.39
CA ASP A 210 -28.34 -11.01 -5.99
C ASP A 210 -27.25 -10.63 -4.97
N THR A 211 -27.52 -9.60 -4.15
CA THR A 211 -26.61 -9.19 -3.08
C THR A 211 -26.48 -10.27 -1.99
N ALA A 212 -27.58 -10.92 -1.63
CA ALA A 212 -27.55 -12.00 -0.64
C ALA A 212 -26.77 -13.23 -1.16
N ASP A 213 -26.95 -13.59 -2.42
CA ASP A 213 -26.20 -14.68 -3.07
C ASP A 213 -24.69 -14.37 -3.15
N PHE A 214 -24.32 -13.11 -3.39
CA PHE A 214 -22.93 -12.65 -3.34
C PHE A 214 -22.29 -12.85 -1.96
N TYR A 215 -22.95 -12.47 -0.87
CA TYR A 215 -22.40 -12.63 0.49
C TYR A 215 -22.36 -14.10 0.92
N LYS A 216 -23.26 -14.94 0.43
CA LYS A 216 -23.25 -16.39 0.66
C LYS A 216 -22.02 -17.03 -0.01
N GLN A 217 -21.77 -16.72 -1.27
CA GLN A 217 -20.57 -17.20 -1.97
C GLN A 217 -19.27 -16.72 -1.31
N LYS A 218 -19.25 -15.48 -0.81
CA LYS A 218 -18.13 -14.94 -0.04
C LYS A 218 -17.89 -15.73 1.26
N ALA A 219 -18.95 -16.08 1.99
CA ALA A 219 -18.85 -16.86 3.22
C ALA A 219 -18.35 -18.29 2.94
N ASP A 220 -18.87 -18.95 1.89
CA ASP A 220 -18.44 -20.28 1.46
C ASP A 220 -16.95 -20.29 1.04
N ALA A 221 -16.47 -19.20 0.43
CA ALA A 221 -15.07 -19.04 0.05
C ALA A 221 -14.13 -18.77 1.24
N LEU A 222 -14.65 -18.21 2.35
CA LEU A 222 -13.90 -17.94 3.57
C LEU A 222 -13.89 -19.13 4.55
N SER A 223 -14.71 -20.16 4.32
CA SER A 223 -14.90 -21.31 5.23
C SER A 223 -14.11 -22.57 4.85
N LYS A 224 -13.23 -22.52 3.84
CA LYS A 224 -12.41 -23.68 3.43
C LYS A 224 -10.96 -23.54 3.91
N ASP A 225 -10.54 -24.46 4.79
CA ASP A 225 -9.17 -24.62 5.25
C ASP A 225 -8.24 -25.28 4.20
N VAL A 226 -6.94 -25.14 4.44
CA VAL A 226 -5.80 -25.11 3.50
C VAL A 226 -5.27 -26.47 3.01
N ASP A 227 -5.89 -27.61 3.32
CA ASP A 227 -5.23 -28.92 3.17
C ASP A 227 -5.53 -29.79 1.92
N ASP A 228 -6.13 -29.27 0.85
CA ASP A 228 -6.31 -30.06 -0.40
C ASP A 228 -5.64 -29.43 -1.63
N ILE A 229 -4.33 -29.63 -1.73
CA ILE A 229 -3.48 -29.40 -2.91
C ILE A 229 -3.76 -30.49 -3.98
N GLN A 230 -5.03 -30.70 -4.35
CA GLN A 230 -5.43 -31.67 -5.41
C GLN A 230 -6.40 -31.12 -6.47
N LEU A 231 -6.71 -29.81 -6.52
CA LEU A 231 -7.68 -29.24 -7.47
C LEU A 231 -7.09 -28.08 -8.31
N GLU A 232 -6.09 -28.36 -9.14
CA GLU A 232 -5.47 -27.39 -10.07
C GLU A 232 -6.44 -26.81 -11.13
N GLU A 233 -7.61 -27.44 -11.37
CA GLU A 233 -8.67 -26.87 -12.23
C GLU A 233 -9.54 -25.83 -11.50
N SER A 234 -9.64 -25.94 -10.17
CA SER A 234 -10.44 -25.02 -9.34
C SER A 234 -9.67 -23.74 -9.00
N SER A 235 -8.33 -23.81 -8.94
CA SER A 235 -7.48 -22.64 -8.65
C SER A 235 -7.51 -21.61 -9.78
N MET A 236 -7.53 -22.06 -11.05
CA MET A 236 -7.61 -21.17 -12.22
C MET A 236 -8.96 -20.45 -12.30
N ASN A 237 -10.07 -21.17 -12.07
CA ASN A 237 -11.39 -20.54 -11.98
C ASN A 237 -11.52 -19.61 -10.77
N TYR A 238 -10.92 -19.97 -9.63
CA TYR A 238 -10.88 -19.13 -8.45
C TYR A 238 -10.11 -17.83 -8.69
N ILE A 239 -8.91 -17.89 -9.31
CA ILE A 239 -8.10 -16.72 -9.65
C ILE A 239 -8.80 -15.85 -10.70
N ALA A 240 -9.40 -16.46 -11.72
CA ALA A 240 -10.14 -15.74 -12.75
C ALA A 240 -11.35 -14.99 -12.16
N ASN A 241 -12.15 -15.66 -11.32
CA ASN A 241 -13.29 -15.03 -10.66
C ASN A 241 -12.85 -13.92 -9.69
N LYS A 242 -11.78 -14.16 -8.90
CA LYS A 242 -11.22 -13.13 -8.01
C LYS A 242 -10.81 -11.87 -8.77
N ASN A 243 -10.15 -12.03 -9.92
CA ASN A 243 -9.72 -10.89 -10.74
C ASN A 243 -10.91 -10.12 -11.32
N VAL A 244 -11.94 -10.81 -11.81
CA VAL A 244 -13.17 -10.17 -12.30
C VAL A 244 -13.93 -9.47 -11.16
N HIS A 245 -14.01 -10.07 -9.98
CA HIS A 245 -14.64 -9.45 -8.81
C HIS A 245 -13.89 -8.22 -8.31
N ASN A 246 -12.56 -8.23 -8.33
CA ASN A 246 -11.77 -7.04 -8.02
C ASN A 246 -12.05 -5.91 -9.02
N LEU A 247 -12.14 -6.23 -10.32
CA LEU A 247 -12.48 -5.25 -11.35
C LEU A 247 -13.87 -4.63 -11.13
N ILE A 248 -14.88 -5.46 -10.79
CA ILE A 248 -16.23 -4.97 -10.45
C ILE A 248 -16.16 -4.01 -9.25
N ALA A 249 -15.43 -4.37 -8.20
CA ALA A 249 -15.29 -3.52 -7.01
C ALA A 249 -14.65 -2.17 -7.34
N TYR A 250 -13.61 -2.13 -8.18
CA TYR A 250 -12.99 -0.88 -8.63
C TYR A 250 -13.94 -0.03 -9.46
N MET A 251 -14.76 -0.66 -10.32
CA MET A 251 -15.76 0.06 -11.12
C MET A 251 -16.86 0.66 -10.24
N ASP A 252 -17.33 -0.08 -9.23
CA ASP A 252 -18.35 0.39 -8.29
C ASP A 252 -17.85 1.56 -7.43
N GLU A 253 -16.59 1.53 -7.01
CA GLU A 253 -15.95 2.63 -6.29
C GLU A 253 -15.82 3.87 -7.19
N PHE A 254 -15.31 3.71 -8.42
CA PHE A 254 -15.23 4.79 -9.40
C PHE A 254 -16.60 5.42 -9.70
N LEU A 255 -17.66 4.62 -9.89
CA LEU A 255 -19.00 5.14 -10.19
C LEU A 255 -19.63 5.92 -9.05
N LYS A 256 -19.26 5.63 -7.79
CA LYS A 256 -19.69 6.44 -6.63
C LYS A 256 -19.08 7.83 -6.63
N ASP A 257 -17.83 7.94 -7.08
CA ASP A 257 -17.07 9.20 -7.03
C ASP A 257 -17.35 10.13 -8.22
N VAL A 258 -17.82 9.59 -9.35
CA VAL A 258 -17.89 10.31 -10.64
C VAL A 258 -19.27 10.93 -10.92
N VAL A 259 -20.13 11.07 -9.91
CA VAL A 259 -21.47 11.68 -10.06
C VAL A 259 -21.35 13.12 -10.58
N VAL A 260 -21.73 13.34 -11.84
CA VAL A 260 -21.73 14.67 -12.45
C VAL A 260 -22.92 15.49 -11.91
N SER A 261 -22.63 16.33 -10.92
CA SER A 261 -23.61 17.22 -10.30
C SER A 261 -24.18 18.25 -11.28
N SER A 262 -25.32 18.86 -10.93
CA SER A 262 -25.91 19.96 -11.71
C SER A 262 -24.95 21.14 -11.88
N LEU A 263 -24.13 21.43 -10.86
CA LEU A 263 -23.08 22.44 -10.91
C LEU A 263 -21.99 22.07 -11.93
N MET A 264 -21.51 20.82 -11.91
CA MET A 264 -20.50 20.35 -12.87
C MET A 264 -21.00 20.39 -14.31
N ARG A 265 -22.29 20.08 -14.54
CA ARG A 265 -22.91 20.21 -15.87
C ARG A 265 -22.86 21.65 -16.37
N GLY A 266 -23.17 22.61 -15.49
CA GLY A 266 -23.07 24.05 -15.81
C GLY A 266 -21.63 24.49 -16.11
N SER A 267 -20.66 24.02 -15.32
CA SER A 267 -19.23 24.31 -15.53
C SER A 267 -18.69 23.72 -16.83
N ILE A 268 -19.08 22.48 -17.17
CA ILE A 268 -18.69 21.85 -18.45
C ILE A 268 -19.30 22.60 -19.62
N ALA A 269 -20.58 22.98 -19.53
CA ALA A 269 -21.26 23.72 -20.60
C ALA A 269 -20.60 25.09 -20.90
N THR A 270 -20.08 25.74 -19.86
CA THR A 270 -19.47 27.09 -19.94
C THR A 270 -17.95 27.09 -20.11
N ALA A 271 -17.30 25.92 -20.05
CA ALA A 271 -15.86 25.79 -20.26
C ALA A 271 -15.43 26.22 -21.68
N SER A 272 -14.16 26.62 -21.82
CA SER A 272 -13.58 26.97 -23.12
C SER A 272 -13.53 25.78 -24.06
N ASP A 273 -13.57 26.03 -25.36
CA ASP A 273 -13.57 24.97 -26.39
C ASP A 273 -12.34 24.07 -26.27
N ALA A 274 -11.15 24.63 -26.02
CA ALA A 274 -9.94 23.84 -25.78
C ALA A 274 -10.03 22.90 -24.55
N THR A 275 -10.78 23.30 -23.51
CA THR A 275 -10.99 22.46 -22.32
C THR A 275 -11.99 21.34 -22.62
N LYS A 276 -13.00 21.63 -23.46
CA LYS A 276 -13.98 20.64 -23.92
C LYS A 276 -13.34 19.62 -24.85
N GLU A 277 -12.48 20.02 -25.77
CA GLU A 277 -11.72 19.10 -26.63
C GLU A 277 -10.83 18.15 -25.80
N LEU A 278 -10.21 18.66 -24.73
CA LEU A 278 -9.44 17.81 -23.82
C LEU A 278 -10.34 16.82 -23.06
N LEU A 279 -11.53 17.24 -22.65
CA LEU A 279 -12.53 16.37 -22.03
C LEU A 279 -13.01 15.30 -23.01
N ASP A 280 -13.28 15.66 -24.26
CA ASP A 280 -13.70 14.74 -25.32
C ASP A 280 -12.65 13.64 -25.55
N SER A 281 -11.37 14.01 -25.63
CA SER A 281 -10.27 13.03 -25.73
C SER A 281 -10.23 12.04 -24.54
N ARG A 282 -10.59 12.48 -23.33
CA ARG A 282 -10.66 11.59 -22.16
C ARG A 282 -11.90 10.70 -22.19
N ILE A 283 -13.03 11.21 -22.70
CA ILE A 283 -14.24 10.44 -22.92
C ILE A 283 -13.99 9.33 -23.93
N GLU A 284 -13.31 9.62 -25.05
CA GLU A 284 -12.95 8.63 -26.08
C GLU A 284 -12.08 7.51 -25.50
N ALA A 285 -11.01 7.85 -24.77
CA ALA A 285 -10.16 6.85 -24.13
C ALA A 285 -10.93 5.95 -23.14
N PHE A 286 -11.90 6.51 -22.42
CA PHE A 286 -12.75 5.72 -21.51
C PHE A 286 -13.72 4.82 -22.28
N GLN A 287 -14.25 5.28 -23.42
CA GLN A 287 -15.09 4.45 -24.29
C GLN A 287 -14.31 3.28 -24.90
N GLU A 288 -13.06 3.50 -25.31
CA GLU A 288 -12.16 2.43 -25.78
C GLU A 288 -11.93 1.39 -24.70
N PHE A 289 -11.59 1.82 -23.48
CA PHE A 289 -11.44 0.91 -22.33
C PHE A 289 -12.70 0.08 -22.08
N LEU A 290 -13.89 0.69 -22.10
CA LEU A 290 -15.15 -0.03 -21.95
C LEU A 290 -15.42 -1.02 -23.10
N ASN A 291 -14.99 -0.69 -24.31
CA ASN A 291 -15.08 -1.58 -25.45
C ASN A 291 -14.15 -2.79 -25.29
N ASP A 292 -12.91 -2.58 -24.87
CA ASP A 292 -11.94 -3.66 -24.60
C ASP A 292 -12.45 -4.60 -23.51
N LEU A 293 -13.04 -4.07 -22.45
CA LEU A 293 -13.68 -4.89 -21.40
C LEU A 293 -14.84 -5.74 -21.95
N LYS A 294 -15.68 -5.16 -22.83
CA LYS A 294 -16.78 -5.90 -23.48
C LYS A 294 -16.23 -7.01 -24.38
N ILE A 295 -15.18 -6.75 -25.14
CA ILE A 295 -14.52 -7.74 -25.98
C ILE A 295 -13.93 -8.86 -25.12
N ALA A 296 -13.18 -8.50 -24.07
CA ALA A 296 -12.57 -9.45 -23.12
C ALA A 296 -13.61 -10.37 -22.47
N LYS A 297 -14.80 -9.84 -22.11
CA LYS A 297 -15.91 -10.64 -21.56
C LYS A 297 -16.43 -11.69 -22.54
N THR A 298 -16.41 -11.42 -23.85
CA THR A 298 -16.92 -12.37 -24.87
C THR A 298 -15.88 -13.40 -25.31
N GLY A 299 -14.64 -13.33 -24.81
CA GLY A 299 -13.56 -14.25 -25.15
C GLY A 299 -13.08 -14.16 -26.60
N ARG A 300 -13.53 -13.17 -27.38
CA ARG A 300 -13.04 -12.96 -28.75
C ARG A 300 -11.67 -12.29 -28.69
N LYS A 301 -10.65 -12.96 -29.24
CA LYS A 301 -9.37 -12.33 -29.53
C LYS A 301 -9.59 -11.22 -30.57
N ILE A 302 -9.09 -10.04 -30.27
CA ILE A 302 -8.95 -8.95 -31.26
C ILE A 302 -7.99 -9.48 -32.34
N SER A 303 -8.48 -9.63 -33.56
CA SER A 303 -7.67 -9.90 -34.76
C SER A 303 -7.13 -8.61 -35.34
#